data_AF-A0A7J7PQV3-F1
#
_entry.id   AF-A0A7J7PQV3-F1
#
_cell.length_a   1.000
_cell.length_b   1.000
_cell.length_c   1.000
_cell.angle_alpha   90.00
_cell.angle_beta   90.00
_cell.angle_gamma   90.00
#
_symmetry.space_group_name_H-M   'P 1'
#
loop_
_entity.id
_entity.type
_entity.pdbx_description
1 polymer ?
#
loop_
_entity_poly.entity_id
_entity_poly.type
_entity_poly.pdbx_seq_one_letter_code
_entity_poly.pdbx_strand_id
1 'polypeptide(L)'
;MGNLISGTKKTNRATITDHDRAVLSLKAQRKKMEDQSKLMEQRIAANIAVARQLVAQKKQERALLALKKKRLSEHQLASIQAYLMNVEDMLSNMELTKQQGNVMAALKQGNDALKQAQQEMPLDDIQKLMDETAEAKEYQDKVQDVLSGQLDDIDQKAVQDELRMLEEMAAAEEAAELPSPPSSEEHRTSSRTSSRGGSGSGAGGVAVCAADRG
;
A
#
# COMPACT_ATOMS: atom_id res chain seq x y z
N MET A 1 -58.50 43.47 15.45
CA MET A 1 -58.83 42.57 14.33
C MET A 1 -57.73 42.74 13.28
N GLY A 2 -56.75 41.88 13.04
CA GLY A 2 -56.31 40.61 13.59
C GLY A 2 -54.95 40.31 12.94
N ASN A 3 -54.00 39.77 13.71
CA ASN A 3 -52.71 39.30 13.21
C ASN A 3 -52.93 38.05 12.33
N LEU A 4 -52.45 38.07 11.09
CA LEU A 4 -52.28 36.87 10.28
C LEU A 4 -50.82 36.41 10.35
N ILE A 5 -50.61 35.43 11.23
CA ILE A 5 -49.40 34.63 11.33
C ILE A 5 -49.36 33.70 10.11
N SER A 6 -48.56 34.03 9.10
CA SER A 6 -48.14 33.07 8.07
C SER A 6 -46.87 32.36 8.57
N GLY A 7 -47.09 31.22 9.22
CA GLY A 7 -46.02 30.29 9.57
C GLY A 7 -45.33 29.76 8.32
N THR A 8 -44.20 30.37 7.97
CA THR A 8 -43.28 29.80 6.98
C THR A 8 -42.67 28.54 7.60
N LYS A 9 -43.13 27.38 7.13
CA LYS A 9 -42.48 26.08 7.37
C LYS A 9 -41.00 26.23 7.01
N LYS A 10 -40.14 26.29 8.03
CA LYS A 10 -38.69 26.19 7.89
C LYS A 10 -38.40 24.77 7.41
N THR A 11 -38.37 24.57 6.10
CA THR A 11 -37.81 23.36 5.52
C THR A 11 -36.37 23.29 6.02
N ASN A 12 -36.03 22.22 6.73
CA ASN A 12 -34.64 21.93 7.07
C ASN A 12 -33.90 21.71 5.76
N ARG A 13 -33.40 22.79 5.16
CA ARG A 13 -32.40 22.72 4.09
C ARG A 13 -31.23 21.96 4.70
N ALA A 14 -30.95 20.78 4.16
CA ALA A 14 -29.70 20.09 4.44
C ALA A 14 -28.56 21.11 4.32
N THR A 15 -27.89 21.37 5.43
CA THR A 15 -26.79 22.34 5.49
C THR A 15 -25.70 21.84 4.58
N ILE A 16 -25.47 22.54 3.47
CA ILE A 16 -24.41 22.20 2.51
C ILE A 16 -23.09 22.21 3.28
N THR A 17 -22.47 21.04 3.38
CA THR A 17 -21.20 20.87 4.08
C THR A 17 -20.06 21.41 3.22
N ASP A 18 -18.94 21.83 3.82
CA ASP A 18 -17.78 22.27 3.04
C ASP A 18 -17.25 21.19 2.09
N HIS A 19 -17.38 19.92 2.49
CA HIS A 19 -17.11 18.76 1.64
C HIS A 19 -17.98 18.75 0.38
N ASP A 20 -19.27 19.05 0.49
CA ASP A 20 -20.18 19.06 -0.67
C ASP A 20 -19.84 20.21 -1.64
N ARG A 21 -19.36 21.35 -1.11
CA ARG A 21 -18.87 22.47 -1.93
C ARG A 21 -17.58 22.11 -2.68
N ALA A 22 -16.66 21.42 -2.02
CA ALA A 22 -15.41 20.94 -2.63
C ALA A 22 -15.67 19.89 -3.73
N VAL A 23 -16.58 18.94 -3.48
CA VAL A 23 -17.01 17.97 -4.51
C VAL A 23 -17.65 18.67 -5.70
N LEU A 24 -18.49 19.68 -5.46
CA LEU A 24 -19.11 20.45 -6.53
C LEU A 24 -18.06 21.23 -7.36
N SER A 25 -17.10 21.88 -6.72
CA SER A 25 -16.07 22.65 -7.43
C SER A 25 -15.18 21.75 -8.28
N LEU A 26 -14.80 20.57 -7.77
CA LEU A 26 -14.02 19.58 -8.52
C LEU A 26 -14.81 18.97 -9.67
N LYS A 27 -16.09 18.66 -9.50
CA LYS A 27 -16.97 18.24 -10.62
C LYS A 27 -17.11 19.31 -11.69
N ALA A 28 -17.25 20.58 -11.29
CA ALA A 28 -17.29 21.69 -12.24
C ALA A 28 -15.96 21.83 -13.00
N GLN A 29 -14.83 21.62 -12.33
CA GLN A 29 -13.52 21.63 -12.96
C GLN A 29 -13.33 20.47 -13.94
N ARG A 30 -13.78 19.26 -13.57
CA ARG A 30 -13.78 18.08 -14.46
C ARG A 30 -14.52 18.37 -15.76
N LYS A 31 -15.74 18.90 -15.68
CA LYS A 31 -16.54 19.27 -16.85
C LYS A 31 -15.82 20.28 -17.74
N LYS A 32 -15.21 21.33 -17.16
CA LYS A 32 -14.44 22.31 -17.93
C LYS A 32 -13.26 21.68 -18.66
N MET A 33 -12.55 20.74 -18.00
CA MET A 33 -11.44 20.02 -18.61
C MET A 33 -11.89 19.07 -19.73
N GLU A 34 -13.02 18.39 -19.57
CA GLU A 34 -13.64 17.58 -20.63
C GLU A 34 -14.00 18.44 -21.86
N ASP A 35 -14.60 19.61 -21.64
CA ASP A 35 -14.94 20.55 -22.72
C ASP A 35 -13.68 21.07 -23.43
N GLN A 36 -12.61 21.37 -22.67
CA GLN A 36 -11.32 21.75 -23.23
C GLN A 36 -10.66 20.61 -24.03
N SER A 37 -10.76 19.36 -23.54
CA SER A 37 -10.26 18.17 -24.24
C SER A 37 -10.90 18.04 -25.62
N LYS A 38 -12.24 18.12 -25.68
CA LYS A 38 -12.99 18.09 -26.95
C LYS A 38 -12.58 19.20 -27.91
N LEU A 39 -12.37 20.41 -27.39
CA LEU A 39 -11.90 21.53 -28.21
C LEU A 39 -10.49 21.27 -28.78
N MET A 40 -9.60 20.68 -27.99
CA MET A 40 -8.24 20.33 -28.45
C MET A 40 -8.25 19.21 -29.49
N GLU A 41 -9.09 18.19 -29.32
CA GLU A 41 -9.30 17.13 -30.32
C GLU A 41 -9.79 17.70 -31.66
N GLN A 42 -10.75 18.64 -31.64
CA GLN A 42 -11.21 19.34 -32.84
C GLN A 42 -10.09 20.14 -33.51
N ARG A 43 -9.24 20.83 -32.72
CA ARG A 43 -8.07 21.55 -33.24
C ARG A 43 -7.04 20.60 -33.87
N ILE A 44 -6.81 19.43 -33.28
CA ILE A 44 -5.94 18.39 -33.83
C ILE A 44 -6.49 17.91 -35.18
N ALA A 45 -7.79 17.59 -35.25
CA ALA A 45 -8.44 17.17 -36.48
C ALA A 45 -8.35 18.25 -37.59
N ALA A 46 -8.57 19.52 -37.23
CA ALA A 46 -8.43 20.65 -38.15
C ALA A 46 -6.97 20.81 -38.66
N ASN A 47 -5.98 20.72 -37.77
CA ASN A 47 -4.56 20.77 -38.16
C ASN A 47 -4.17 19.61 -39.10
N ILE A 48 -4.72 18.41 -38.90
CA ILE A 48 -4.53 17.26 -39.79
C ILE A 48 -5.15 17.54 -41.16
N ALA A 49 -6.38 18.06 -41.22
CA ALA A 49 -7.04 18.40 -42.48
C ALA A 49 -6.27 19.46 -43.27
N VAL A 50 -5.82 20.52 -42.60
CA VAL A 50 -4.99 21.58 -43.20
C VAL A 50 -3.65 21.02 -43.68
N ALA A 51 -2.99 20.17 -42.89
CA ALA A 51 -1.74 19.53 -43.31
C ALA A 51 -1.94 18.68 -44.58
N ARG A 52 -3.01 17.88 -44.65
CA ARG A 52 -3.36 17.08 -45.84
C ARG A 52 -3.56 17.95 -47.08
N GLN A 53 -4.27 19.06 -46.96
CA GLN A 53 -4.48 20.00 -48.08
C GLN A 53 -3.17 20.65 -48.54
N LEU A 54 -2.30 21.04 -47.61
CA LEU A 54 -1.01 21.68 -47.94
C LEU A 54 -0.03 20.70 -48.60
N VAL A 55 -0.05 19.42 -48.20
CA VAL A 55 0.70 18.35 -48.87
C VAL A 55 0.21 18.15 -50.31
N ALA A 56 -1.11 18.13 -50.53
CA ALA A 56 -1.68 18.03 -51.89
C ALA A 56 -1.27 19.23 -52.78
N GLN A 57 -1.13 20.42 -52.20
CA GLN A 57 -0.65 21.63 -52.89
C GLN A 57 0.89 21.70 -53.04
N LYS A 58 1.63 20.65 -52.68
CA LYS A 58 3.12 20.60 -52.69
C LYS A 58 3.80 21.69 -51.84
N LYS A 59 3.11 22.27 -50.86
CA LYS A 59 3.64 23.31 -49.95
C LYS A 59 4.23 22.69 -48.69
N GLN A 60 5.39 22.04 -48.81
CA GLN A 60 6.01 21.24 -47.75
C GLN A 60 6.30 22.03 -46.45
N GLU A 61 6.92 23.21 -46.55
CA GLU A 61 7.24 24.05 -45.38
C GLU A 61 5.99 24.40 -44.54
N ARG A 62 4.88 24.73 -45.21
CA ARG A 62 3.62 25.07 -44.52
C ARG A 62 2.95 23.84 -43.92
N ALA A 63 3.02 22.69 -44.58
CA ALA A 63 2.54 21.42 -44.04
C ALA A 63 3.32 21.03 -42.77
N LEU A 64 4.65 21.22 -42.75
CA LEU A 64 5.49 20.94 -41.60
C LEU A 64 5.13 21.84 -40.40
N LEU A 65 4.84 23.12 -40.64
CA LEU A 65 4.33 24.01 -39.60
C LEU A 65 2.98 23.55 -39.02
N ALA A 66 2.05 23.10 -39.86
CA ALA A 66 0.76 22.56 -39.41
C ALA A 66 0.94 21.29 -38.54
N LEU A 67 1.88 20.42 -38.90
CA LEU A 67 2.22 19.24 -38.11
C LEU A 67 2.89 19.59 -36.78
N LYS A 68 3.74 20.63 -36.73
CA LYS A 68 4.28 21.16 -35.46
C LYS A 68 3.17 21.67 -34.54
N LYS A 69 2.18 22.40 -35.09
CA LYS A 69 1.00 22.86 -34.35
C LYS A 69 0.17 21.69 -33.82
N LYS A 70 -0.05 20.64 -34.63
CA LYS A 70 -0.69 19.39 -34.21
C LYS A 70 0.03 18.80 -32.99
N ARG A 71 1.35 18.62 -33.06
CA ARG A 71 2.14 18.05 -31.96
C ARG A 71 2.02 18.83 -30.66
N LEU A 72 2.01 20.16 -30.72
CA LEU A 72 1.79 21.01 -29.54
C LEU A 72 0.39 20.80 -28.95
N SER A 73 -0.65 20.73 -29.79
CA SER A 73 -2.02 20.45 -29.33
C SER A 73 -2.16 19.05 -28.73
N GLU A 74 -1.47 18.05 -29.27
CA GLU A 74 -1.42 16.69 -28.69
C GLU A 74 -0.76 16.68 -27.32
N HIS A 75 0.33 17.42 -27.14
CA HIS A 75 0.98 17.56 -25.83
C HIS A 75 0.03 18.21 -24.81
N GLN A 76 -0.65 19.29 -25.21
CA GLN A 76 -1.62 19.95 -24.34
C GLN A 76 -2.80 19.04 -23.98
N LEU A 77 -3.30 18.26 -24.95
CA LEU A 77 -4.35 17.27 -24.72
C LEU A 77 -3.90 16.21 -23.71
N ALA A 78 -2.68 15.68 -23.85
CA ALA A 78 -2.13 14.71 -22.90
C ALA A 78 -2.01 15.28 -21.48
N SER A 79 -1.60 16.56 -21.34
CA SER A 79 -1.57 17.23 -20.04
C SER A 79 -2.98 17.38 -19.44
N ILE A 80 -3.99 17.75 -20.24
CA ILE A 80 -5.39 17.85 -19.78
C ILE A 80 -5.92 16.49 -19.34
N GLN A 81 -5.62 15.42 -20.08
CA GLN A 81 -6.01 14.06 -19.71
C GLN A 81 -5.36 13.61 -18.38
N ALA A 82 -4.09 13.96 -18.14
CA ALA A 82 -3.44 13.71 -16.87
C ALA A 82 -4.11 14.48 -15.72
N TYR A 83 -4.45 15.76 -15.92
CA TYR A 83 -5.19 16.53 -14.92
C TYR A 83 -6.61 15.99 -14.66
N LEU A 84 -7.28 15.46 -15.69
CA LEU A 84 -8.59 14.80 -15.53
C LEU A 84 -8.48 13.58 -14.61
N MET A 85 -7.50 12.70 -14.84
CA MET A 85 -7.26 11.54 -13.96
C MET A 85 -7.02 11.98 -12.52
N ASN A 86 -6.18 12.99 -12.30
CA ASN A 86 -5.92 13.52 -10.96
C ASN A 86 -7.18 14.07 -10.27
N VAL A 87 -8.09 14.71 -11.01
CA VAL A 87 -9.36 15.22 -10.47
C VAL A 87 -10.32 14.07 -10.14
N GLU A 88 -10.36 13.03 -10.97
CA GLU A 88 -11.15 11.83 -10.73
C GLU A 88 -10.66 11.08 -9.49
N ASP A 89 -9.35 10.89 -9.35
CA ASP A 89 -8.73 10.30 -8.16
C ASP A 89 -9.07 11.11 -6.90
N MET A 90 -9.01 12.44 -6.98
CA MET A 90 -9.36 13.31 -5.86
C MET A 90 -10.84 13.21 -5.48
N LEU A 91 -11.74 13.04 -6.45
CA LEU A 91 -13.17 12.81 -6.21
C LEU A 91 -13.39 11.46 -5.51
N SER A 92 -12.77 10.39 -5.99
CA SER A 92 -12.85 9.06 -5.37
C SER A 92 -12.27 9.05 -3.95
N ASN A 93 -11.14 9.72 -3.74
CA ASN A 93 -10.54 9.87 -2.41
C ASN A 93 -11.45 10.62 -1.45
N MET A 94 -12.13 11.68 -1.90
CA MET A 94 -13.12 12.39 -1.07
C MET A 94 -14.31 11.49 -0.69
N GLU A 95 -14.81 10.67 -1.62
CA GLU A 95 -15.87 9.70 -1.33
C GLU A 95 -15.42 8.67 -0.28
N LEU A 96 -14.20 8.17 -0.41
CA LEU A 96 -13.59 7.29 0.58
C LEU A 96 -13.44 7.97 1.93
N THR A 97 -12.93 9.20 1.99
CA THR A 97 -12.80 9.96 3.26
C THR A 97 -14.17 10.20 3.92
N LYS A 98 -15.22 10.45 3.14
CA LYS A 98 -16.59 10.58 3.67
C LYS A 98 -17.06 9.28 4.32
N GLN A 99 -16.81 8.14 3.67
CA GLN A 99 -17.12 6.82 4.24
C GLN A 99 -16.31 6.54 5.51
N GLN A 100 -15.00 6.82 5.49
CA GLN A 100 -14.14 6.70 6.67
C GLN A 100 -14.62 7.57 7.84
N GLY A 101 -15.09 8.79 7.56
CA GLY A 101 -15.70 9.66 8.57
C GLY A 101 -16.95 9.05 9.20
N ASN A 102 -17.81 8.40 8.39
CA ASN A 102 -18.98 7.69 8.90
C ASN A 102 -18.60 6.49 9.76
N VAL A 103 -17.58 5.72 9.37
CA VAL A 103 -17.05 4.61 10.17
C VAL A 103 -16.51 5.10 11.50
N MET A 104 -15.74 6.19 11.49
CA MET A 104 -15.23 6.80 12.72
C MET A 104 -16.36 7.30 13.64
N ALA A 105 -17.41 7.89 13.08
CA ALA A 105 -18.59 8.30 13.85
C ALA A 105 -19.30 7.09 14.50
N ALA A 106 -19.45 5.99 13.77
CA ALA A 106 -20.02 4.75 14.30
C ALA A 106 -19.15 4.13 15.41
N LEU A 107 -17.82 4.11 15.24
CA LEU A 107 -16.89 3.65 16.27
C LEU A 107 -16.97 4.50 17.54
N LYS A 108 -17.08 5.82 17.40
CA LYS A 108 -17.26 6.73 18.54
C LYS A 108 -18.57 6.44 19.27
N GLN A 109 -19.66 6.26 18.54
CA GLN A 109 -20.95 5.88 19.13
C GLN A 109 -20.88 4.53 19.86
N GLY A 110 -20.19 3.54 19.29
CA GLY A 110 -19.95 2.25 19.95
C GLY A 110 -19.12 2.38 21.23
N ASN A 111 -18.09 3.23 21.24
CA ASN A 111 -17.28 3.51 22.43
C ASN A 111 -18.10 4.21 23.53
N ASP A 112 -18.93 5.17 23.15
CA ASP A 112 -19.81 5.87 24.08
C ASP A 112 -20.86 4.91 24.67
N ALA A 113 -21.42 4.01 23.86
CA ALA A 113 -22.32 2.95 24.34
C ALA A 113 -21.62 1.97 25.29
N LEU A 114 -20.37 1.57 24.98
CA LEU A 114 -19.56 0.73 25.88
C LEU A 114 -19.29 1.43 27.21
N LYS A 115 -19.00 2.74 27.21
CA LYS A 115 -18.81 3.51 28.45
C LYS A 115 -20.09 3.58 29.28
N GLN A 116 -21.24 3.75 28.64
CA GLN A 116 -22.53 3.73 29.33
C GLN A 116 -22.79 2.36 29.95
N ALA A 117 -22.62 1.27 29.19
CA ALA A 117 -22.74 -0.09 29.72
C ALA A 117 -21.76 -0.35 30.88
N GLN A 118 -20.54 0.17 30.81
CA GLN A 118 -19.56 0.07 31.89
C GLN A 118 -19.97 0.86 33.15
N GLN A 119 -20.67 1.99 32.99
CA GLN A 119 -21.20 2.79 34.11
C GLN A 119 -22.44 2.17 34.76
N GLU A 120 -23.23 1.41 33.99
CA GLU A 120 -24.39 0.68 34.48
C GLU A 120 -24.01 -0.61 35.23
N MET A 121 -22.78 -1.12 35.07
CA MET A 121 -22.25 -2.15 35.95
C MET A 121 -21.96 -1.59 37.34
N PRO A 122 -22.47 -2.23 38.42
CA PRO A 122 -22.25 -1.73 39.77
C PRO A 122 -20.76 -1.80 40.13
N LEU A 123 -20.23 -0.69 40.67
CA LEU A 123 -18.84 -0.60 41.14
C LEU A 123 -18.50 -1.72 42.13
N ASP A 124 -19.47 -2.15 42.94
CA ASP A 124 -19.31 -3.24 43.91
C ASP A 124 -19.02 -4.59 43.25
N ASP A 125 -19.65 -4.90 42.11
CA ASP A 125 -19.38 -6.16 41.40
C ASP A 125 -18.03 -6.11 40.69
N ILE A 126 -17.60 -4.94 40.20
CA ILE A 126 -16.25 -4.76 39.63
C ILE A 126 -15.18 -4.90 40.70
N GLN A 127 -15.39 -4.31 41.89
CA GLN A 127 -14.45 -4.41 43.00
C GLN A 127 -14.34 -5.87 43.49
N LYS A 128 -15.47 -6.57 43.66
CA LYS A 128 -15.47 -8.01 43.95
C LYS A 128 -14.75 -8.83 42.90
N LEU A 129 -14.98 -8.57 41.61
CA LEU A 129 -14.30 -9.30 40.55
C LEU A 129 -12.79 -9.05 40.55
N MET A 130 -12.33 -7.81 40.81
CA MET A 130 -10.90 -7.51 40.93
C MET A 130 -10.28 -8.22 42.14
N ASP A 131 -10.98 -8.22 43.28
CA ASP A 131 -10.52 -8.90 44.49
C ASP A 131 -10.48 -10.43 44.27
N GLU A 132 -11.52 -11.03 43.69
CA GLU A 132 -11.57 -12.45 43.32
C GLU A 132 -10.49 -12.83 42.29
N THR A 133 -10.19 -11.95 41.33
CA THR A 133 -9.13 -12.21 40.33
C THR A 133 -7.74 -12.09 40.94
N ALA A 134 -7.54 -11.15 41.88
CA ALA A 134 -6.29 -11.00 42.60
C ALA A 134 -6.04 -12.21 43.53
N GLU A 135 -7.07 -12.68 44.23
CA GLU A 135 -7.01 -13.90 45.04
C GLU A 135 -6.78 -15.15 44.18
N ALA A 136 -7.45 -15.27 43.03
CA ALA A 136 -7.24 -16.38 42.10
C ALA A 136 -5.82 -16.38 41.51
N LYS A 137 -5.27 -15.20 41.23
CA LYS A 137 -3.88 -15.07 40.78
C LYS A 137 -2.90 -15.43 41.90
N GLU A 138 -3.10 -14.95 43.12
CA GLU A 138 -2.31 -15.36 44.27
C GLU A 138 -2.38 -16.87 44.51
N TYR A 139 -3.55 -17.48 44.32
CA TYR A 139 -3.72 -18.92 44.44
C TYR A 139 -2.97 -19.65 43.32
N GLN A 140 -3.02 -19.17 42.07
CA GLN A 140 -2.19 -19.70 40.99
C GLN A 140 -0.70 -19.57 41.28
N ASP A 141 -0.25 -18.42 41.77
CA ASP A 141 1.15 -18.18 42.09
C ASP A 141 1.59 -19.10 43.25
N LYS A 142 0.77 -19.30 44.28
CA LYS A 142 1.01 -20.28 45.36
C LYS A 142 1.02 -21.72 44.85
N VAL A 143 0.13 -22.08 43.93
CA VAL A 143 0.10 -23.40 43.29
C VAL A 143 1.37 -23.60 42.47
N GLN A 144 1.81 -22.60 41.73
CA GLN A 144 3.06 -22.61 40.96
C GLN A 144 4.29 -22.70 41.87
N ASP A 145 4.31 -22.01 43.00
CA ASP A 145 5.38 -22.10 44.01
C ASP A 145 5.43 -23.49 44.66
N VAL A 146 4.27 -24.08 44.96
CA VAL A 146 4.19 -25.45 45.50
C VAL A 146 4.60 -26.48 44.44
N LEU A 147 4.17 -26.32 43.20
CA LEU A 147 4.54 -27.20 42.08
C LEU A 147 6.02 -27.08 41.74
N SER A 148 6.58 -25.87 41.73
CA SER A 148 8.00 -25.64 41.46
C SER A 148 8.89 -26.10 42.63
N GLY A 149 8.39 -26.03 43.87
CA GLY A 149 9.06 -26.56 45.06
C GLY A 149 8.95 -28.08 45.24
N GLN A 150 8.12 -28.78 44.45
CA GLN A 150 7.93 -30.23 44.50
C GLN A 150 8.67 -31.01 43.40
N LEU A 151 9.28 -30.33 42.43
CA LEU A 151 10.16 -30.98 41.45
C LEU A 151 11.53 -31.21 42.09
N ASP A 152 11.79 -32.43 42.57
CA ASP A 152 13.10 -32.84 43.08
C ASP A 152 14.19 -32.65 42.00
N ASP A 153 15.42 -32.37 42.42
CA ASP A 153 16.58 -32.16 41.50
C ASP A 153 16.80 -33.33 40.52
N ILE A 154 16.30 -34.52 40.86
CA ILE A 154 16.36 -35.73 40.03
C ILE A 154 15.38 -35.63 38.85
N ASP A 155 14.18 -35.10 39.07
CA ASP A 155 13.17 -34.92 38.01
C ASP A 155 13.57 -33.78 37.06
N GLN A 156 14.22 -32.73 37.56
CA GLN A 156 14.74 -31.65 36.73
C GLN A 156 15.77 -32.13 35.69
N LYS A 157 16.63 -33.08 36.08
CA LYS A 157 17.62 -33.65 35.16
C LYS A 157 16.97 -34.54 34.10
N ALA A 158 16.01 -35.37 34.49
CA ALA A 158 15.27 -36.21 33.55
C ALA A 158 14.49 -35.37 32.52
N VAL A 159 13.82 -34.30 32.97
CA VAL A 159 13.10 -33.35 32.11
C VAL A 159 14.05 -32.60 31.16
N GLN A 160 15.25 -32.22 31.62
CA GLN A 160 16.27 -31.59 30.75
C GLN A 160 16.78 -32.54 29.66
N ASP A 161 16.96 -33.82 29.97
CA ASP A 161 17.38 -34.81 28.98
C ASP A 161 16.25 -35.11 27.97
N GLU A 162 14.99 -35.16 28.40
CA GLU A 162 13.83 -35.26 27.51
C GLU A 162 13.68 -34.02 26.60
N LEU A 163 13.88 -32.82 27.13
CA LEU A 163 13.87 -31.58 26.34
C LEU A 163 14.94 -31.61 25.25
N ARG A 164 16.16 -32.06 25.58
CA ARG A 164 17.25 -32.21 24.60
C ARG A 164 16.87 -33.18 23.47
N MET A 165 16.20 -34.30 23.78
CA MET A 165 15.72 -35.22 22.75
C MET A 165 14.66 -34.59 21.84
N LEU A 166 13.75 -33.79 22.38
CA LEU A 166 12.73 -33.08 21.58
C LEU A 166 13.35 -32.00 20.68
N GLU A 167 14.35 -31.28 21.17
CA GLU A 167 15.11 -30.30 20.37
C GLU A 167 15.88 -30.99 19.22
N GLU A 168 16.49 -32.14 19.47
CA GLU A 168 17.16 -32.95 18.45
C GLU A 168 16.17 -33.48 17.39
N MET A 169 14.97 -33.91 17.81
CA MET A 169 13.92 -34.34 16.89
C MET A 169 13.38 -33.18 16.04
N ALA A 170 13.14 -32.01 16.64
CA ALA A 170 12.68 -30.82 15.92
C ALA A 170 13.75 -30.30 14.93
N ALA A 171 15.03 -30.31 15.32
CA ALA A 171 16.13 -29.94 14.44
C ALA A 171 16.30 -30.94 13.28
N ALA A 172 16.05 -32.24 13.51
CA ALA A 172 16.05 -33.24 12.44
C ALA A 172 14.88 -33.06 11.48
N GLU A 173 13.70 -32.64 11.96
CA GLU A 173 12.53 -32.32 11.14
C GLU A 173 12.75 -31.04 10.31
N GLU A 174 13.33 -29.99 10.90
CA GLU A 174 13.71 -28.76 10.20
C GLU A 174 14.85 -28.98 9.17
N ALA A 175 15.79 -29.88 9.47
CA ALA A 175 16.82 -30.30 8.52
C ALA A 175 16.28 -31.18 7.37
N ALA A 176 15.14 -31.86 7.56
CA ALA A 176 14.47 -32.63 6.53
C ALA A 176 13.62 -31.75 5.58
N GLU A 177 13.19 -30.56 6.00
CA GLU A 177 12.47 -29.58 5.18
C GLU A 177 13.38 -28.70 4.29
N LEU A 178 14.70 -28.72 4.51
CA LEU A 178 15.64 -28.06 3.60
C LEU A 178 15.90 -28.95 2.38
N PRO A 179 15.49 -28.57 1.15
CA PRO A 179 15.84 -29.33 -0.03
C PRO A 179 17.36 -29.35 -0.19
N SER A 180 17.93 -30.55 -0.15
CA SER A 180 19.35 -30.80 -0.41
C SER A 180 19.79 -30.06 -1.69
N PRO A 181 20.87 -29.25 -1.65
CA PRO A 181 21.33 -28.52 -2.83
C PRO A 181 21.71 -29.50 -3.95
N PRO A 182 21.33 -29.24 -5.21
CA PRO A 182 21.51 -30.20 -6.29
C PRO A 182 23.00 -30.49 -6.52
N SER A 183 23.32 -31.78 -6.47
CA SER A 183 24.59 -32.35 -6.91
C SER A 183 24.89 -31.92 -8.35
N SER A 184 26.01 -31.22 -8.52
CA SER A 184 26.59 -30.89 -9.81
C SER A 184 27.12 -32.15 -10.50
N GLU A 185 26.36 -32.73 -11.42
CA GLU A 185 26.88 -33.72 -12.37
C GLU A 185 27.29 -33.02 -13.67
N GLU A 186 28.60 -32.81 -13.80
CA GLU A 186 29.26 -32.46 -15.06
C GLU A 186 29.18 -33.65 -16.04
N HIS A 187 28.33 -33.55 -17.06
CA HIS A 187 28.42 -34.44 -18.23
C HIS A 187 29.27 -33.78 -19.33
N ARG A 188 30.56 -34.13 -19.35
CA ARG A 188 31.39 -34.09 -20.55
C ARG A 188 30.83 -35.07 -21.59
N THR A 189 30.72 -34.67 -22.85
CA THR A 189 31.41 -35.30 -24.00
C THR A 189 31.13 -34.57 -25.32
N SER A 190 32.19 -33.98 -25.87
CA SER A 190 32.61 -33.89 -27.28
C SER A 190 31.57 -33.93 -28.44
N SER A 191 31.51 -32.84 -29.21
CA SER A 191 31.75 -32.92 -30.67
C SER A 191 32.15 -31.56 -31.28
N ARG A 192 33.45 -31.40 -31.54
CA ARG A 192 34.06 -31.05 -32.85
C ARG A 192 33.28 -30.06 -33.75
N THR A 193 33.74 -28.81 -33.91
CA THR A 193 34.08 -28.19 -35.22
C THR A 193 34.91 -26.90 -35.09
N SER A 194 36.02 -26.88 -35.85
CA SER A 194 36.62 -25.77 -36.62
C SER A 194 37.02 -24.43 -35.97
N SER A 195 38.34 -24.30 -35.86
CA SER A 195 39.19 -23.33 -36.60
C SER A 195 39.51 -21.96 -36.00
N ARG A 196 40.81 -21.65 -36.12
CA ARG A 196 41.48 -20.32 -36.05
C ARG A 196 41.49 -19.68 -34.66
N GLY A 197 42.61 -19.31 -34.05
CA GLY A 197 44.00 -19.16 -34.48
C GLY A 197 44.65 -18.12 -33.55
N GLY A 198 45.95 -18.27 -33.28
CA GLY A 198 46.80 -17.27 -32.61
C GLY A 198 46.85 -17.40 -31.07
N SER A 199 47.86 -18.05 -30.48
CA SER A 199 49.24 -17.57 -30.23
C SER A 199 49.31 -16.45 -29.17
N GLY A 200 49.83 -16.76 -27.98
CA GLY A 200 50.18 -15.76 -26.97
C GLY A 200 50.37 -16.28 -25.54
N SER A 201 51.33 -17.19 -25.34
CA SER A 201 52.01 -17.46 -24.05
C SER A 201 52.66 -16.15 -23.54
N GLY A 202 52.69 -15.75 -22.27
CA GLY A 202 52.61 -16.48 -21.02
C GLY A 202 53.97 -16.46 -20.30
N ALA A 203 54.32 -15.36 -19.63
CA ALA A 203 55.33 -15.22 -18.58
C ALA A 203 55.25 -13.76 -18.07
N GLY A 204 55.25 -13.39 -16.80
CA GLY A 204 55.74 -14.00 -15.57
C GLY A 204 56.28 -12.82 -14.75
N GLY A 205 55.78 -12.59 -13.54
CA GLY A 205 56.17 -11.41 -12.77
C GLY A 205 55.54 -11.37 -11.38
N VAL A 206 56.21 -12.05 -10.45
CA VAL A 206 55.94 -12.07 -9.01
C VAL A 206 56.55 -10.81 -8.36
N ALA A 207 55.79 -10.10 -7.53
CA ALA A 207 56.27 -9.20 -6.46
C ALA A 207 55.10 -8.95 -5.49
N VAL A 208 54.99 -9.65 -4.36
CA VAL A 208 55.70 -9.44 -3.07
C VAL A 208 55.38 -8.09 -2.43
N CYS A 209 54.55 -8.19 -1.38
CA CYS A 209 54.58 -7.54 -0.06
C CYS A 209 54.97 -6.06 0.13
N ALA A 210 54.07 -5.42 0.89
CA ALA A 210 54.32 -4.67 2.13
C ALA A 210 54.89 -3.24 2.08
N ALA A 211 54.10 -2.31 2.62
CA ALA A 211 54.41 -1.23 3.58
C ALA A 211 53.31 -0.16 3.40
N ASP A 212 52.38 0.00 4.33
CA ASP A 212 52.54 0.69 5.61
C ASP A 212 53.11 2.11 5.46
N ARG A 213 52.25 3.12 5.67
CA ARG A 213 52.54 4.38 6.40
C ARG A 213 51.41 5.40 6.21
N GLY A 214 50.96 5.94 7.35
CA GLY A 214 50.49 7.33 7.48
C GLY A 214 48.99 7.51 7.59
#